data_AF-A0A1Y5FAJ1-F1
#
_entry.id   AF-A0A1Y5FAJ1-F1
#
_cell.length_a   1.000
_cell.length_b   1.000
_cell.length_c   1.000
_cell.angle_alpha   90.00
_cell.angle_beta   90.00
_cell.angle_gamma   90.00
#
_symmetry.space_group_name_H-M   'P 1'
#
loop_
_entity.id
_entity.type
_entity.pdbx_description
1 polymer ?
#
loop_
_entity_poly.entity_id
_entity_poly.type
_entity_poly.pdbx_seq_one_letter_code
_entity_poly.pdbx_strand_id
1 'polypeptide(L)'
;MAKSKTVVKVLKELIDYELKNNEASVYRGTYIDAEFFFDQNGNSNAKETYDALTDDERDKFIFNIEKICNSKPGTAQPSSVSNIEDKKEGIFALKYSGQGRMAAFNITIIETGKSKFEKPKVIITNGYIKKTQRNSKKEVAQINKAIKAKKDYSKRIKEAGKKNYYKLI
;
A
#
# COMPACT_ATOMS: atom_id res chain seq x y z
N MET A 1 21.25 -18.62 32.59
CA MET A 1 21.72 -17.70 31.53
C MET A 1 20.59 -16.75 31.16
N ALA A 2 20.60 -15.52 31.69
CA ALA A 2 19.60 -14.52 31.33
C ALA A 2 19.93 -13.96 29.95
N LYS A 3 19.11 -14.27 28.92
CA LYS A 3 19.18 -13.54 27.64
C LYS A 3 19.04 -12.06 27.98
N SER A 4 20.05 -11.26 27.62
CA SER A 4 20.11 -9.82 27.90
C SER A 4 18.75 -9.16 27.59
N LYS A 5 18.20 -8.37 28.52
CA LYS A 5 16.90 -7.68 28.37
C LYS A 5 16.81 -6.92 27.03
N THR A 6 17.94 -6.46 26.52
CA THR A 6 18.08 -5.80 25.21
C THR A 6 17.76 -6.74 24.05
N VAL A 7 18.25 -7.98 24.08
CA VAL A 7 18.04 -8.97 23.01
C VAL A 7 16.56 -9.39 22.95
N VAL A 8 15.92 -9.56 24.11
CA VAL A 8 14.49 -9.89 24.20
C VAL A 8 13.62 -8.74 23.69
N LYS A 9 13.99 -7.48 23.97
CA LYS A 9 13.31 -6.30 23.46
C LYS A 9 13.42 -6.18 21.94
N VAL A 10 14.63 -6.35 21.38
CA VAL A 10 14.86 -6.30 19.93
C VAL A 10 14.11 -7.43 19.21
N LEU A 11 14.09 -8.64 19.78
CA LEU A 11 13.32 -9.76 19.24
C LEU A 11 11.82 -9.49 19.25
N LYS A 12 11.28 -8.90 20.33
CA LYS A 12 9.88 -8.47 20.37
C LYS A 12 9.58 -7.40 19.33
N GLU A 13 10.43 -6.39 19.20
CA GLU A 13 10.26 -5.33 18.19
C GLU A 13 10.31 -5.89 16.77
N LEU A 14 11.17 -6.89 16.50
CA LEU A 14 11.24 -7.59 15.21
C LEU A 14 10.01 -8.45 14.95
N ILE A 15 9.54 -9.21 15.95
CA ILE A 15 8.34 -10.06 15.84
C ILE A 15 7.10 -9.19 15.66
N ASP A 16 6.94 -8.12 16.45
CA ASP A 16 5.83 -7.18 16.31
C ASP A 16 5.88 -6.46 14.96
N TYR A 17 7.08 -6.18 14.45
CA TYR A 17 7.29 -5.62 13.12
C TYR A 17 6.94 -6.60 12.00
N GLU A 18 7.34 -7.87 12.10
CA GLU A 18 6.98 -8.93 11.15
C GLU A 18 5.47 -9.23 11.19
N LEU A 19 4.85 -9.26 12.37
CA LEU A 19 3.41 -9.42 12.53
C LEU A 19 2.65 -8.24 11.90
N LYS A 20 3.08 -6.99 12.14
CA LYS A 20 2.51 -5.81 11.47
C LYS A 20 2.72 -5.80 9.95
N ASN A 21 3.87 -6.29 9.48
CA ASN A 21 4.14 -6.36 8.03
C ASN A 21 3.39 -7.51 7.36
N ASN A 22 3.10 -8.61 8.06
CA ASN A 22 2.23 -9.66 7.55
C ASN A 22 0.80 -9.15 7.40
N GLU A 23 0.31 -8.30 8.30
CA GLU A 23 -0.99 -7.63 8.15
C GLU A 23 -1.01 -6.57 7.04
N ALA A 24 0.15 -6.01 6.69
CA ALA A 24 0.29 -5.05 5.61
C ALA A 24 0.52 -5.68 4.24
N SER A 25 1.07 -6.89 4.17
CA SER A 25 1.39 -7.58 2.92
C SER A 25 0.11 -7.95 2.18
N VAL A 26 -0.05 -7.45 0.96
CA VAL A 26 -1.18 -7.81 0.08
C VAL A 26 -0.76 -8.86 -0.92
N TYR A 27 0.39 -8.66 -1.57
CA TYR A 27 0.91 -9.59 -2.58
C TYR A 27 2.42 -9.44 -2.72
N ARG A 28 3.14 -10.54 -2.90
CA ARG A 28 4.59 -10.55 -3.16
C ARG A 28 4.82 -10.96 -4.59
N GLY A 29 5.06 -9.98 -5.46
CA GLY A 29 5.15 -10.22 -6.89
C GLY A 29 6.55 -10.54 -7.37
N THR A 30 6.63 -10.89 -8.65
CA THR A 30 7.89 -11.15 -9.35
C THR A 30 8.74 -9.89 -9.40
N TYR A 31 8.16 -8.75 -9.75
CA TYR A 31 8.88 -7.48 -9.95
C TYR A 31 8.64 -6.45 -8.85
N ILE A 32 7.43 -6.42 -8.30
CA ILE A 32 6.97 -5.40 -7.35
C ILE A 32 6.16 -6.10 -6.26
N ASP A 33 6.26 -5.63 -5.03
CA ASP A 33 5.41 -6.09 -3.93
C ASP A 33 4.26 -5.11 -3.67
N ALA A 34 3.14 -5.58 -3.14
CA ALA A 34 2.00 -4.74 -2.76
C ALA A 34 1.74 -4.79 -1.25
N GLU A 35 1.54 -3.62 -0.65
CA GLU A 35 1.27 -3.48 0.77
C GLU A 35 0.18 -2.42 1.05
N PHE A 36 -0.62 -2.63 2.09
CA PHE A 36 -1.50 -1.61 2.62
C PHE A 36 -0.70 -0.55 3.37
N PHE A 37 -1.05 0.72 3.16
CA PHE A 37 -0.55 1.81 3.98
C PHE A 37 -1.21 1.79 5.36
N PHE A 38 -0.40 1.86 6.41
CA PHE A 38 -0.83 2.06 7.78
C PHE A 38 -0.34 3.41 8.31
N ASP A 39 -1.24 4.16 8.94
CA ASP A 39 -0.90 5.42 9.57
C ASP A 39 -0.06 5.20 10.85
N GLN A 40 0.27 6.29 11.55
CA GLN A 40 1.09 6.22 12.77
C GLN A 40 0.36 5.53 13.94
N ASN A 41 -0.96 5.46 13.88
CA ASN A 41 -1.81 4.82 14.87
C ASN A 41 -2.02 3.33 14.55
N GLY A 42 -1.50 2.84 13.42
CA GLY A 42 -1.73 1.47 12.98
C GLY A 42 -3.09 1.25 12.33
N ASN A 43 -3.73 2.30 11.80
CA ASN A 43 -4.97 2.18 11.05
C ASN A 43 -4.69 2.19 9.54
N SER A 44 -5.42 1.39 8.78
CA SER A 44 -5.37 1.39 7.31
C SER A 44 -6.77 1.51 6.73
N ASN A 45 -7.06 2.70 6.17
CA ASN A 45 -8.33 2.92 5.49
C ASN A 45 -8.48 2.04 4.24
N ALA A 46 -7.38 1.72 3.56
CA ALA A 46 -7.39 0.78 2.45
C ALA A 46 -7.77 -0.63 2.93
N LYS A 47 -7.15 -1.12 4.02
CA LYS A 47 -7.48 -2.43 4.57
C LYS A 47 -8.94 -2.49 5.06
N GLU A 48 -9.40 -1.49 5.79
CA GLU A 48 -10.81 -1.40 6.22
C GLU A 48 -11.78 -1.48 5.03
N THR A 49 -11.44 -0.83 3.92
CA THR A 49 -12.26 -0.88 2.70
C THR A 49 -12.21 -2.27 2.07
N TYR A 50 -11.02 -2.89 2.00
CA TYR A 50 -10.84 -4.24 1.47
C TYR A 50 -11.63 -5.28 2.28
N ASP A 51 -11.61 -5.16 3.61
CA ASP A 51 -12.36 -6.04 4.51
C ASP A 51 -13.89 -5.88 4.31
N ALA A 52 -14.37 -4.73 3.85
CA ALA A 52 -15.79 -4.47 3.54
C ALA A 52 -16.25 -4.91 2.13
N LEU A 53 -15.33 -5.43 1.31
CA LEU A 53 -15.65 -5.97 0.00
C LEU A 53 -16.32 -7.34 0.10
N THR A 54 -17.10 -7.70 -0.92
CA THR A 54 -17.55 -9.09 -1.12
C THR A 54 -16.41 -9.95 -1.65
N ASP A 55 -16.54 -11.27 -1.61
CA ASP A 55 -15.49 -12.17 -2.07
C ASP A 55 -15.16 -11.94 -3.56
N ASP A 56 -16.16 -11.83 -4.44
CA ASP A 56 -15.96 -11.48 -5.85
C ASP A 56 -15.20 -10.16 -6.09
N GLU A 57 -15.40 -9.17 -5.21
CA GLU A 57 -14.74 -7.87 -5.29
C GLU A 57 -13.29 -7.96 -4.79
N ARG A 58 -13.04 -8.76 -3.75
CA ARG A 58 -11.68 -9.04 -3.26
C ARG A 58 -10.88 -9.81 -4.30
N ASP A 59 -11.47 -10.81 -4.94
CA ASP A 59 -10.82 -11.58 -6.00
C ASP A 59 -10.41 -10.68 -7.17
N LYS A 60 -11.29 -9.78 -7.61
CA LYS A 60 -10.96 -8.78 -8.64
C LYS A 60 -9.87 -7.81 -8.19
N PHE A 61 -9.88 -7.39 -6.92
CA PHE A 61 -8.85 -6.54 -6.36
C PHE A 61 -7.49 -7.26 -6.40
N ILE A 62 -7.42 -8.49 -5.89
CA ILE A 62 -6.20 -9.30 -5.86
C ILE A 62 -5.71 -9.59 -7.28
N PHE A 63 -6.58 -9.95 -8.21
CA PHE A 63 -6.22 -10.16 -9.61
C PHE A 63 -5.54 -8.94 -10.24
N ASN A 64 -6.08 -7.73 -10.01
CA ASN A 64 -5.48 -6.51 -10.52
C ASN A 64 -4.13 -6.20 -9.85
N ILE A 65 -4.02 -6.40 -8.54
CA ILE A 65 -2.76 -6.25 -7.80
C ILE A 65 -1.70 -7.23 -8.32
N GLU A 66 -2.05 -8.50 -8.46
CA GLU A 66 -1.18 -9.55 -8.99
C GLU A 66 -0.67 -9.18 -10.39
N LYS A 67 -1.58 -8.75 -11.28
CA LYS A 67 -1.21 -8.33 -12.63
C LYS A 67 -0.21 -7.19 -12.62
N ILE A 68 -0.40 -6.17 -11.77
CA ILE A 68 0.55 -5.06 -11.64
C ILE A 68 1.89 -5.57 -11.11
N CYS A 69 1.87 -6.39 -10.06
CA CYS A 69 3.06 -6.83 -9.33
C CYS A 69 3.94 -7.82 -10.11
N ASN A 70 3.33 -8.58 -11.02
CA ASN A 70 4.01 -9.54 -11.91
C ASN A 70 4.28 -8.99 -13.31
N SER A 71 3.83 -7.78 -13.63
CA SER A 71 4.16 -7.15 -14.91
C SER A 71 5.59 -6.59 -14.88
N LYS A 72 6.33 -6.77 -15.97
CA LYS A 72 7.67 -6.18 -16.12
C LYS A 72 7.59 -4.65 -16.00
N PRO A 73 8.57 -4.00 -15.36
CA PRO A 73 8.67 -2.55 -15.35
C PRO A 73 8.57 -1.96 -16.76
N GLY A 74 7.80 -0.88 -16.93
CA GLY A 74 7.51 -0.28 -18.23
C GLY A 74 6.33 -0.89 -18.99
N THR A 75 5.70 -1.96 -18.47
CA THR A 75 4.47 -2.52 -19.07
C THR A 75 3.30 -1.56 -18.85
N ALA A 76 2.71 -1.07 -19.94
CA ALA A 76 1.49 -0.28 -19.89
C ALA A 76 0.32 -1.17 -19.43
N GLN A 77 -0.32 -0.79 -18.32
CA GLN A 77 -1.53 -1.46 -17.86
C GLN A 77 -2.76 -0.88 -18.56
N PRO A 78 -3.73 -1.73 -18.95
CA PRO A 78 -4.99 -1.22 -19.49
C PRO A 78 -5.74 -0.41 -18.44
N SER A 79 -6.57 0.54 -18.89
CA SER A 79 -7.41 1.39 -18.00
C SER A 79 -8.39 0.59 -17.15
N SER A 80 -8.69 -0.65 -17.56
CA SER A 80 -9.49 -1.61 -16.79
C SER A 80 -8.78 -2.14 -15.54
N VAL A 81 -7.45 -2.05 -15.48
CA VAL A 81 -6.63 -2.46 -14.32
C VAL A 81 -6.36 -1.27 -13.42
N SER A 82 -5.91 -0.14 -13.99
CA SER A 82 -5.62 1.07 -13.22
C SER A 82 -5.86 2.33 -14.03
N ASN A 83 -6.42 3.36 -13.41
CA ASN A 83 -6.59 4.69 -14.00
C ASN A 83 -5.68 5.70 -13.32
N ILE A 84 -5.16 6.68 -14.06
CA ILE A 84 -4.37 7.78 -13.49
C ILE A 84 -5.35 8.81 -12.91
N GLU A 85 -5.28 9.05 -11.60
CA GLU A 85 -6.08 10.08 -10.92
C GLU A 85 -5.30 11.39 -10.76
N ASP A 86 -4.00 11.29 -10.48
CA ASP A 86 -3.10 12.45 -10.42
C ASP A 86 -1.74 12.06 -11.00
N LYS A 87 -1.45 12.55 -12.21
CA LYS A 87 -0.18 12.30 -12.90
C LYS A 87 1.01 12.96 -12.19
N LYS A 88 0.81 14.14 -11.59
CA LYS A 88 1.88 14.93 -10.96
C LYS A 88 2.36 14.25 -9.68
N GLU A 89 1.42 13.74 -8.89
CA GLU A 89 1.70 13.05 -7.63
C GLU A 89 1.81 11.53 -7.81
N GLY A 90 1.65 10.99 -9.03
CA GLY A 90 1.76 9.56 -9.33
C GLY A 90 0.75 8.72 -8.54
N ILE A 91 -0.50 9.17 -8.51
CA ILE A 91 -1.63 8.49 -7.87
C ILE A 91 -2.47 7.82 -8.96
N PHE A 92 -2.68 6.52 -8.78
CA PHE A 92 -3.51 5.70 -9.64
C PHE A 92 -4.69 5.15 -8.84
N ALA A 93 -5.77 4.76 -9.52
CA ALA A 93 -6.91 4.11 -8.90
C ALA A 93 -7.20 2.76 -9.55
N LEU A 94 -7.34 1.73 -8.71
CA LEU A 94 -7.97 0.46 -9.07
C LEU A 94 -9.46 0.64 -8.86
N LYS A 95 -10.25 0.58 -9.94
CA LYS A 95 -11.71 0.76 -9.91
C LYS A 95 -12.39 -0.48 -10.45
N TYR A 96 -13.41 -0.96 -9.75
CA TYR A 96 -14.30 -1.98 -10.28
C TYR A 96 -15.72 -1.76 -9.74
N SER A 97 -16.68 -2.13 -10.57
CA SER A 97 -18.10 -2.09 -10.25
C SER A 97 -18.60 -3.52 -9.97
N GLY A 98 -19.44 -3.65 -8.95
CA GLY A 98 -20.07 -4.90 -8.54
C GLY A 98 -21.29 -4.58 -7.67
N GLN A 99 -22.34 -5.39 -7.77
CA GLN A 99 -23.53 -5.30 -6.89
C GLN A 99 -24.10 -3.87 -6.68
N GLY A 100 -24.14 -3.05 -7.74
CA GLY A 100 -24.68 -1.69 -7.68
C GLY A 100 -23.80 -0.65 -6.97
N ARG A 101 -22.56 -0.98 -6.62
CA ARG A 101 -21.56 -0.06 -6.02
C ARG A 101 -20.25 -0.05 -6.81
N MET A 102 -19.44 0.98 -6.63
CA MET A 102 -18.11 1.07 -7.22
C MET A 102 -17.06 1.21 -6.11
N ALA A 103 -16.19 0.22 -5.97
CA ALA A 103 -15.03 0.33 -5.08
C ALA A 103 -13.86 0.98 -5.85
N ALA A 104 -13.13 1.83 -5.17
CA ALA A 104 -11.94 2.48 -5.71
C ALA A 104 -10.82 2.47 -4.66
N PHE A 105 -9.64 2.04 -5.07
CA PHE A 105 -8.44 2.02 -4.25
C PHE A 105 -7.37 2.88 -4.88
N ASN A 106 -6.88 3.88 -4.15
CA ASN A 106 -5.78 4.68 -4.63
C ASN A 106 -4.46 3.99 -4.29
N ILE A 107 -3.63 3.84 -5.30
CA ILE A 107 -2.32 3.24 -5.19
C ILE A 107 -1.24 4.22 -5.65
N THR A 108 -0.05 4.05 -5.10
CA THR A 108 1.15 4.74 -5.58
C THR A 108 2.32 3.77 -5.58
N ILE A 109 3.26 3.95 -6.50
CA ILE A 109 4.45 3.11 -6.60
C ILE A 109 5.60 3.85 -5.93
N ILE A 110 6.29 3.16 -5.02
CA ILE A 110 7.50 3.63 -4.36
C ILE A 110 8.64 2.74 -4.85
N GLU A 111 9.57 3.35 -5.57
CA GLU A 111 10.70 2.64 -6.20
C GLU A 111 11.78 2.19 -5.22
N THR A 112 11.78 2.75 -4.00
CA THR A 112 12.79 2.48 -2.98
C THR A 112 12.17 1.86 -1.73
N GLY A 113 12.66 0.68 -1.37
CA GLY A 113 12.35 0.06 -0.08
C GLY A 113 13.26 0.57 1.05
N LYS A 114 13.16 -0.03 2.24
CA LYS A 114 14.02 0.31 3.39
C LYS A 114 15.47 -0.13 3.19
N SER A 115 15.68 -1.08 2.30
CA SER A 115 16.98 -1.63 1.91
C SER A 115 17.14 -1.57 0.39
N LYS A 116 18.39 -1.47 -0.08
CA LYS A 116 18.74 -1.52 -1.50
C LYS A 116 18.38 -2.84 -2.19
N PHE A 117 18.07 -3.88 -1.41
CA PHE A 117 17.67 -5.19 -1.88
C PHE A 117 16.15 -5.39 -1.91
N GLU A 118 15.37 -4.43 -1.39
CA GLU A 118 13.92 -4.49 -1.48
C GLU A 118 13.45 -4.12 -2.88
N LYS A 119 12.49 -4.89 -3.40
CA LYS A 119 11.79 -4.57 -4.65
C LYS A 119 11.03 -3.24 -4.50
N PRO A 120 10.72 -2.56 -5.61
CA PRO A 120 9.72 -1.51 -5.61
C PRO A 120 8.41 -2.01 -4.97
N LYS A 121 7.65 -1.09 -4.39
CA LYS A 121 6.38 -1.40 -3.73
C LYS A 121 5.22 -0.60 -4.32
N VAL A 122 4.11 -1.28 -4.58
CA VAL A 122 2.78 -0.69 -4.70
C VAL A 122 2.25 -0.48 -3.29
N ILE A 123 1.99 0.78 -2.94
CA ILE A 123 1.39 1.15 -1.66
C ILE A 123 -0.07 1.48 -1.91
N ILE A 124 -0.96 0.70 -1.32
CA ILE A 124 -2.40 0.95 -1.37
C ILE A 124 -2.74 1.91 -0.23
N THR A 125 -2.98 3.16 -0.60
CA THR A 125 -3.02 4.30 0.34
C THR A 125 -4.36 4.46 1.05
N ASN A 126 -5.46 4.42 0.29
CA ASN A 126 -6.82 4.48 0.82
C ASN A 126 -7.79 3.78 -0.14
N GLY A 127 -8.95 3.43 0.40
CA GLY A 127 -10.05 2.84 -0.35
C GLY A 127 -11.36 3.56 -0.06
N TYR A 128 -12.31 3.50 -0.99
CA TYR A 128 -13.66 3.95 -0.73
C TYR A 128 -14.68 3.25 -1.64
N ILE A 129 -15.90 3.10 -1.13
CA ILE A 129 -17.03 2.51 -1.86
C ILE A 129 -17.99 3.65 -2.23
N LYS A 130 -18.18 3.87 -3.53
CA LYS A 130 -19.16 4.81 -4.08
C LYS A 130 -20.52 4.12 -4.21
N LYS A 131 -21.54 4.77 -3.66
CA LYS A 131 -22.95 4.43 -3.86
C LYS A 131 -23.56 5.12 -5.08
N THR A 132 -22.96 6.20 -5.58
CA THR A 132 -23.44 6.96 -6.74
C THR A 132 -22.30 7.40 -7.65
N GLN A 133 -22.59 7.54 -8.95
CA GLN A 133 -21.61 7.78 -10.00
C GLN A 133 -21.04 9.21 -10.04
N ARG A 134 -21.74 10.21 -9.47
CA ARG A 134 -21.35 11.62 -9.54
C ARG A 134 -21.15 12.20 -8.13
N ASN A 135 -19.91 12.25 -7.66
CA ASN A 135 -19.58 13.05 -6.47
C ASN A 135 -18.11 13.54 -6.49
N SER A 136 -17.82 14.49 -7.38
CA SER A 136 -16.47 15.00 -7.68
C SER A 136 -15.74 15.59 -6.46
N LYS A 137 -16.43 16.26 -5.54
CA LYS A 137 -15.81 16.80 -4.31
C LYS A 137 -15.27 15.70 -3.40
N LYS A 138 -15.97 14.56 -3.31
CA LYS A 138 -15.51 13.41 -2.52
C LYS A 138 -14.30 12.77 -3.19
N GLU A 139 -14.25 12.72 -4.52
CA GLU A 139 -13.10 12.17 -5.26
C GLU A 139 -11.81 12.96 -5.00
N VAL A 140 -11.87 14.30 -5.08
CA VAL A 140 -10.72 15.18 -4.77
C VAL A 140 -10.23 14.97 -3.34
N ALA A 141 -11.15 14.84 -2.37
CA ALA A 141 -10.78 14.56 -0.99
C ALA A 141 -10.06 13.20 -0.83
N GLN A 142 -10.45 12.19 -1.60
CA GLN A 142 -9.79 10.88 -1.58
C GLN A 142 -8.41 10.91 -2.23
N ILE A 143 -8.21 11.71 -3.29
CA ILE A 143 -6.89 11.94 -3.89
C ILE A 143 -5.97 12.66 -2.89
N ASN A 144 -6.46 13.71 -2.23
CA ASN A 144 -5.67 14.42 -1.20
C ASN A 144 -5.26 13.52 -0.04
N LYS A 145 -6.12 12.57 0.38
CA LYS A 145 -5.77 11.53 1.35
C LYS A 145 -4.64 10.63 0.83
N ALA A 146 -4.71 10.17 -0.41
CA ALA A 146 -3.67 9.36 -1.03
C ALA A 146 -2.33 10.09 -1.08
N ILE A 147 -2.33 11.37 -1.48
CA ILE A 147 -1.13 12.22 -1.52
C ILE A 147 -0.52 12.35 -0.12
N LYS A 148 -1.34 12.60 0.90
CA LYS A 148 -0.86 12.70 2.29
C LYS A 148 -0.24 11.39 2.77
N ALA A 149 -0.89 10.26 2.50
CA ALA A 149 -0.37 8.93 2.84
C ALA A 149 0.95 8.64 2.10
N LYS A 150 1.05 8.95 0.80
CA LYS A 150 2.29 8.82 0.03
C LYS A 150 3.44 9.61 0.65
N LYS A 151 3.20 10.88 0.98
CA LYS A 151 4.21 11.78 1.58
C LYS A 151 4.67 11.26 2.94
N ASP A 152 3.73 10.84 3.77
CA ASP A 152 4.01 10.25 5.09
C ASP A 152 4.82 8.94 4.96
N TYR A 153 4.38 7.99 4.12
CA TYR A 153 5.10 6.74 3.89
C TYR A 153 6.52 6.99 3.39
N SER A 154 6.67 7.86 2.38
CA SER A 154 7.96 8.22 1.80
C SER A 154 8.90 8.84 2.84
N LYS A 155 8.37 9.67 3.74
CA LYS A 155 9.13 10.25 4.86
C LYS A 155 9.61 9.16 5.81
N ARG A 156 8.73 8.24 6.22
CA ARG A 156 9.05 7.12 7.13
C ARG A 156 10.11 6.18 6.55
N ILE A 157 10.02 5.84 5.27
CA ILE A 157 11.04 5.02 4.58
C ILE A 157 12.40 5.72 4.57
N LYS A 158 12.44 7.03 4.24
CA LYS A 158 13.67 7.82 4.26
C LYS A 158 14.28 7.89 5.66
N GLU A 159 13.47 8.09 6.69
CA GLU A 159 13.93 8.14 8.08
C GLU A 159 14.43 6.77 8.57
N ALA A 160 13.75 5.68 8.19
CA ALA A 160 14.19 4.32 8.48
C ALA A 160 15.53 4.00 7.81
N GLY A 161 15.69 4.37 6.53
CA GLY A 161 16.95 4.22 5.81
C GLY A 161 18.10 5.03 6.43
N LYS A 162 17.81 6.23 6.95
CA LYS A 162 18.79 7.06 7.67
C LYS A 162 19.19 6.48 9.04
N LYS A 163 18.28 5.81 9.74
CA LYS A 163 18.57 5.19 11.05
C LYS A 163 19.41 3.91 10.95
N ASN A 164 19.54 3.31 9.77
CA ASN A 164 20.16 2.00 9.56
C ASN A 164 21.52 1.98 8.85
N TYR A 165 22.36 3.03 8.95
CA TYR A 165 23.68 2.97 8.29
C TYR A 165 24.94 3.31 9.12
N TYR A 166 24.87 3.78 10.37
CA TYR A 166 26.09 3.95 11.21
C TYR A 166 25.80 3.88 12.71
N LYS A 167 25.42 2.72 13.24
CA LYS A 167 25.52 2.49 14.70
C LYS A 167 25.65 1.03 15.11
N LEU A 168 26.44 0.26 14.35
CA LEU A 168 27.06 -0.98 14.82
C LEU A 168 28.44 -1.03 14.15
N ILE A 169 29.36 -0.25 14.70
CA ILE A 169 30.78 -0.63 14.78
C ILE A 169 30.86 -1.57 15.97
#